data_AF-A0A925VWJ9-F1
#
_entry.id   AF-A0A925VWJ9-F1
#
_cell.length_a   1.000
_cell.length_b   1.000
_cell.length_c   1.000
_cell.angle_alpha   90.00
_cell.angle_beta   90.00
_cell.angle_gamma   90.00
#
_symmetry.space_group_name_H-M   'P 1'
#
loop_
_entity.id
_entity.type
_entity.pdbx_description
1 polymer ?
#
loop_
_entity_poly.entity_id
_entity_poly.type
_entity_poly.pdbx_seq_one_letter_code
_entity_poly.pdbx_strand_id
1 'polypeptide(L)'
;MATRNRPATSFAADSFIARHNGPDEHEQADMLAALGYASLDAFIDAVVPEQIRFRSTLSTGPTRSEPDVLSELRLIAAKNRIYRSYLGLGYYGTHTPGVILRNIMENPAWYTAYTPYQAEIAQGRLEALLNFQTVVIDLTGLPIANASLLDEGTAAAEAMYLALATKGSETRNTFLIASDCHPQTIAVVEARAEARGVQVIVAEPTQFVFDETVFGLLLQYPGTDGAVVDYRELCESAHEANALVTVATDLLALCLLTPPGEWGADIAVGNSQRFGVPMGFGGPHAAFFATRDEYKRHLPGRIIGLSRDSEGKPALRMALQTREQHIRREKATSNVCTA
;
A
#
# COMPACT_ATOMS: atom_id res chain seq x y z
N MET A 1 0.85 -62.30 -32.45
CA MET A 1 1.54 -61.10 -32.96
C MET A 1 0.83 -59.88 -32.38
N ALA A 2 1.35 -59.35 -31.26
CA ALA A 2 0.85 -58.11 -30.68
C ALA A 2 1.59 -56.94 -31.34
N THR A 3 0.86 -56.05 -32.00
CA THR A 3 1.37 -54.83 -32.60
C THR A 3 1.89 -53.88 -31.53
N ARG A 4 3.19 -53.99 -31.21
CA ARG A 4 3.97 -52.92 -30.57
C ARG A 4 4.20 -51.82 -31.61
N ASN A 5 3.27 -50.87 -31.71
CA ASN A 5 3.50 -49.63 -32.46
C ASN A 5 2.74 -48.47 -31.82
N ARG A 6 3.19 -48.10 -30.61
CA ARG A 6 3.22 -46.69 -30.20
C ARG A 6 4.59 -46.47 -29.57
N PRO A 7 5.48 -45.67 -30.17
CA PRO A 7 6.52 -45.05 -29.37
C PRO A 7 5.78 -44.33 -28.25
N ALA A 8 6.21 -44.51 -27.01
CA ALA A 8 5.80 -43.61 -25.94
C ALA A 8 6.39 -42.24 -26.29
N THR A 9 5.68 -41.50 -27.15
CA THR A 9 5.89 -40.08 -27.37
C THR A 9 5.93 -39.44 -25.99
N SER A 10 6.98 -38.65 -25.75
CA SER A 10 7.29 -37.95 -24.50
C SER A 10 6.07 -37.74 -23.62
N PHE A 11 6.18 -38.10 -22.32
CA PHE A 11 5.25 -37.59 -21.31
C PHE A 11 4.88 -36.15 -21.67
N ALA A 12 3.60 -35.89 -21.93
CA ALA A 12 3.13 -34.59 -22.39
C ALA A 12 3.78 -33.54 -21.48
N ALA A 13 4.58 -32.65 -22.08
CA ALA A 13 5.36 -31.68 -21.32
C ALA A 13 4.41 -30.93 -20.39
N ASP A 14 4.80 -30.83 -19.11
CA ASP A 14 4.07 -30.11 -18.07
C ASP A 14 3.69 -28.71 -18.59
N SER A 15 2.39 -28.49 -18.82
CA SER A 15 1.86 -27.26 -19.41
C SER A 15 1.14 -26.45 -18.34
N PHE A 16 1.79 -25.36 -17.93
CA PHE A 16 1.22 -24.39 -16.98
C PHE A 16 -0.18 -23.91 -17.41
N ILE A 17 -0.45 -23.83 -18.71
CA ILE A 17 -1.74 -23.39 -19.27
C ILE A 17 -2.89 -24.25 -18.75
N ALA A 18 -2.73 -25.58 -18.70
CA ALA A 18 -3.77 -26.50 -18.23
C ALA A 18 -3.95 -26.50 -16.71
N ARG A 19 -3.00 -25.93 -15.95
CA ARG A 19 -3.12 -25.71 -14.49
C ARG A 19 -3.71 -24.35 -14.17
N HIS A 20 -3.47 -23.37 -15.04
CA HIS A 20 -3.95 -22.01 -14.91
C HIS A 20 -5.40 -21.83 -15.37
N ASN A 21 -5.74 -22.38 -16.54
CA ASN A 21 -7.08 -22.35 -17.08
C ASN A 21 -7.89 -23.50 -16.48
N GLY A 22 -8.97 -23.16 -15.77
CA GLY A 22 -9.86 -24.16 -15.18
C GLY A 22 -10.59 -25.01 -16.24
N PRO A 23 -11.33 -24.40 -17.18
CA PRO A 23 -12.12 -25.14 -18.15
C PRO A 23 -11.28 -25.94 -19.15
N ASP A 24 -11.54 -27.24 -19.24
CA ASP A 24 -10.93 -28.11 -20.27
C ASP A 24 -11.60 -27.97 -21.65
N GLU A 25 -11.13 -28.73 -22.65
CA GLU A 25 -11.68 -28.67 -24.01
C GLU A 25 -13.16 -29.07 -24.09
N HIS A 26 -13.60 -30.01 -23.24
CA HIS A 26 -14.99 -30.47 -23.24
C HIS A 26 -15.89 -29.43 -22.56
N GLU A 27 -15.48 -28.90 -21.42
CA GLU A 27 -16.19 -27.83 -20.72
C GLU A 27 -16.28 -26.56 -21.58
N GLN A 28 -15.19 -26.23 -22.30
CA GLN A 28 -15.20 -25.13 -23.28
C GLN A 28 -16.22 -25.37 -24.40
N ALA A 29 -16.28 -26.59 -24.96
CA ALA A 29 -17.26 -26.93 -25.99
C ALA A 29 -18.70 -26.82 -25.48
N ASP A 30 -18.98 -27.30 -24.27
CA ASP A 30 -20.30 -27.21 -23.64
C ASP A 30 -20.73 -25.75 -23.39
N MET A 31 -19.81 -24.92 -22.90
CA MET A 31 -20.06 -23.48 -22.72
C MET A 31 -20.30 -22.77 -24.05
N LEU A 32 -19.52 -23.06 -25.09
CA LEU A 32 -19.71 -22.49 -26.43
C LEU A 32 -21.05 -22.89 -27.05
N ALA A 33 -21.43 -24.17 -26.90
CA ALA A 33 -22.72 -24.68 -27.36
C ALA A 33 -23.89 -23.97 -26.65
N ALA A 34 -23.79 -23.76 -25.33
CA ALA A 34 -24.78 -23.01 -24.56
C ALA A 34 -24.91 -21.55 -25.01
N LEU A 35 -23.81 -20.94 -25.47
CA LEU A 35 -23.79 -19.58 -26.02
C LEU A 35 -24.17 -19.52 -27.51
N GLY A 36 -24.31 -20.66 -28.20
CA GLY A 36 -24.66 -20.74 -29.62
C GLY A 36 -23.48 -20.50 -30.58
N TYR A 37 -22.23 -20.67 -30.13
CA TYR A 37 -21.03 -20.52 -30.96
C TYR A 37 -20.38 -21.85 -31.29
N ALA A 38 -19.88 -21.99 -32.51
CA ALA A 38 -19.23 -23.21 -32.98
C ALA A 38 -17.75 -23.32 -32.56
N SER A 39 -17.12 -22.22 -32.15
CA SER A 39 -15.72 -22.18 -31.71
C SER A 39 -15.44 -20.95 -30.85
N LEU A 40 -14.33 -20.99 -30.10
CA LEU A 40 -13.83 -19.84 -29.37
C LEU A 40 -13.53 -18.66 -30.30
N ASP A 41 -12.94 -18.91 -31.47
CA ASP A 41 -12.66 -17.86 -32.46
C ASP A 41 -13.93 -17.15 -32.93
N ALA A 42 -15.00 -17.90 -33.22
CA ALA A 42 -16.30 -17.33 -33.61
C ALA A 42 -16.92 -16.49 -32.49
N PHE A 43 -16.78 -16.94 -31.23
CA PHE A 43 -17.20 -16.15 -30.07
C PHE A 43 -16.40 -14.85 -29.95
N ILE A 44 -15.07 -14.91 -30.06
CA ILE A 44 -14.21 -13.72 -29.97
C ILE A 44 -14.44 -12.77 -31.16
N ASP A 45 -14.69 -13.27 -32.38
CA ASP A 45 -15.06 -12.46 -33.55
C ASP A 45 -16.35 -11.65 -33.32
N ALA A 46 -17.30 -12.20 -32.57
CA ALA A 46 -18.56 -11.53 -32.25
C ALA A 46 -18.43 -10.53 -31.09
N VAL A 47 -17.50 -10.76 -30.15
CA VAL A 47 -17.34 -9.95 -28.94
C VAL A 47 -16.35 -8.79 -29.13
N VAL A 48 -15.21 -9.04 -29.79
CA VAL A 48 -14.14 -8.05 -29.93
C VAL A 48 -14.27 -7.33 -31.28
N PRO A 49 -14.48 -6.00 -31.30
CA PRO A 49 -14.60 -5.25 -32.55
C PRO A 49 -13.36 -5.40 -33.43
N GLU A 50 -13.56 -5.67 -34.73
CA GLU A 50 -12.45 -5.96 -35.65
C GLU A 50 -11.41 -4.84 -35.73
N GLN A 51 -11.86 -3.58 -35.64
CA GLN A 51 -10.99 -2.40 -35.76
C GLN A 51 -9.90 -2.33 -34.68
N ILE A 52 -10.10 -3.00 -33.54
CA ILE A 52 -9.14 -3.04 -32.43
C ILE A 52 -8.55 -4.45 -32.22
N ARG A 53 -8.96 -5.43 -33.02
CA ARG A 53 -8.52 -6.81 -32.83
C ARG A 53 -7.12 -7.01 -33.38
N PHE A 54 -6.23 -7.49 -32.52
CA PHE A 54 -4.91 -7.94 -32.95
C PHE A 54 -5.00 -9.32 -33.60
N ARG A 55 -4.76 -9.39 -34.92
CA ARG A 55 -4.87 -10.62 -35.73
C ARG A 55 -3.55 -11.39 -35.90
N SER A 56 -2.45 -10.87 -35.34
CA SER A 56 -1.15 -11.55 -35.37
C SER A 56 -0.89 -12.28 -34.05
N THR A 57 0.21 -13.03 -33.98
CA THR A 57 0.67 -13.65 -32.75
C THR A 57 1.53 -12.66 -31.95
N LEU A 58 1.40 -12.72 -30.62
CA LEU A 58 2.31 -11.97 -29.75
C LEU A 58 3.70 -12.60 -29.83
N SER A 59 4.73 -11.77 -30.01
CA SER A 59 6.13 -12.21 -30.04
C SER A 59 6.67 -12.40 -28.62
N THR A 60 6.17 -13.39 -27.88
CA THR A 60 6.51 -13.66 -26.47
C THR A 60 7.58 -14.74 -26.27
N GLY A 61 8.09 -15.34 -27.35
CA GLY A 61 9.02 -16.47 -27.29
C GLY A 61 8.31 -17.81 -27.06
N PRO A 62 9.07 -18.93 -26.98
CA PRO A 62 8.50 -20.25 -26.79
C PRO A 62 7.91 -20.41 -25.38
N THR A 63 6.90 -21.28 -25.26
CA THR A 63 6.39 -21.70 -23.96
C THR A 63 7.46 -22.47 -23.17
N ARG A 64 7.35 -22.43 -21.86
CA ARG A 64 8.29 -23.07 -20.93
C ARG A 64 7.53 -23.76 -19.81
N SER A 65 8.08 -24.85 -19.30
CA SER A 65 7.51 -25.54 -18.14
C SER A 65 7.74 -24.73 -16.86
N GLU A 66 6.93 -24.97 -15.83
CA GLU A 66 7.09 -24.34 -14.52
C GLU A 66 8.48 -24.62 -13.90
N PRO A 67 9.02 -25.87 -13.93
CA PRO A 67 10.38 -26.15 -13.45
C PRO A 67 11.48 -25.38 -14.19
N ASP A 68 11.34 -25.20 -15.52
CA ASP A 68 12.33 -24.48 -16.32
C ASP A 68 12.34 -22.99 -15.99
N VAL A 69 11.16 -22.39 -15.79
CA VAL A 69 11.03 -20.98 -15.39
C VAL A 69 11.63 -20.77 -14.01
N LEU A 70 11.33 -21.62 -13.04
CA LEU A 70 11.93 -21.54 -11.69
C LEU A 70 13.46 -21.67 -11.73
N SER A 71 13.98 -22.56 -12.58
CA SER A 71 15.43 -22.75 -12.72
C SER A 71 16.11 -21.52 -13.31
N GLU A 72 15.52 -20.89 -14.33
CA GLU A 72 16.06 -19.65 -14.88
C GLU A 72 15.96 -18.47 -13.92
N LEU A 73 14.83 -18.32 -13.24
CA LEU A 73 14.66 -17.25 -12.25
C LEU A 73 15.70 -17.36 -11.14
N ARG A 74 16.10 -18.57 -10.73
CA ARG A 74 17.22 -18.78 -9.79
C ARG A 74 18.56 -18.30 -10.37
N LEU A 75 18.84 -18.54 -11.65
CA LEU A 75 20.06 -18.04 -12.31
C LEU A 75 20.10 -16.51 -12.39
N ILE A 76 18.95 -15.88 -12.64
CA ILE A 76 18.82 -14.42 -12.64
C ILE A 76 19.01 -13.88 -11.22
N ALA A 77 18.32 -14.45 -10.24
CA ALA A 77 18.41 -14.05 -8.83
C ALA A 77 19.83 -14.21 -8.27
N ALA A 78 20.58 -15.24 -8.70
CA ALA A 78 21.97 -15.47 -8.29
C ALA A 78 22.95 -14.36 -8.75
N LYS A 79 22.54 -13.48 -9.68
CA LYS A 79 23.34 -12.30 -10.07
C LYS A 79 23.29 -11.19 -9.02
N ASN A 80 22.27 -11.19 -8.15
CA ASN A 80 22.17 -10.21 -7.07
C ASN A 80 23.26 -10.47 -6.02
N ARG A 81 23.79 -9.38 -5.46
CA ARG A 81 24.75 -9.43 -4.35
C ARG A 81 24.07 -8.98 -3.07
N ILE A 82 23.97 -9.87 -2.10
CA ILE A 82 23.33 -9.59 -0.82
C ILE A 82 24.39 -9.01 0.12
N TYR A 83 24.28 -7.71 0.40
CA TYR A 83 25.13 -6.99 1.36
C TYR A 83 24.40 -6.81 2.70
N ARG A 84 25.17 -6.56 3.75
CA ARG A 84 24.65 -5.94 4.98
C ARG A 84 24.49 -4.45 4.71
N SER A 85 23.31 -4.03 4.30
CA SER A 85 23.01 -2.64 4.00
C SER A 85 22.65 -1.87 5.27
N TYR A 86 23.48 -0.89 5.63
CA TYR A 86 23.23 0.07 6.72
C TYR A 86 22.95 1.48 6.17
N LEU A 87 22.33 1.55 5.00
CA LEU A 87 22.02 2.81 4.33
C LEU A 87 20.93 3.60 5.08
N GLY A 88 20.03 2.91 5.79
CA GLY A 88 18.90 3.55 6.45
C GLY A 88 17.89 4.06 5.41
N LEU A 89 17.58 5.35 5.46
CA LEU A 89 16.67 6.03 4.51
C LEU A 89 15.28 5.35 4.44
N GLY A 90 14.74 4.92 5.57
CA GLY A 90 13.41 4.31 5.67
C GLY A 90 13.36 2.80 5.42
N TYR A 91 14.50 2.17 5.09
CA TYR A 91 14.59 0.72 4.90
C TYR A 91 15.68 0.10 5.78
N TYR A 92 15.29 -0.86 6.60
CA TYR A 92 16.14 -1.44 7.62
C TYR A 92 16.11 -2.97 7.54
N GLY A 93 17.29 -3.58 7.71
CA GLY A 93 17.37 -5.03 7.88
C GLY A 93 16.50 -5.48 9.04
N THR A 94 15.72 -6.55 8.84
CA THR A 94 14.82 -7.11 9.85
C THR A 94 14.81 -8.63 9.78
N HIS A 95 14.36 -9.27 10.86
CA HIS A 95 14.15 -10.70 10.92
C HIS A 95 12.66 -11.01 10.78
N THR A 96 12.25 -11.51 9.62
CA THR A 96 10.89 -12.05 9.45
C THR A 96 10.75 -13.34 10.26
N PRO A 97 9.84 -13.40 11.26
CA PRO A 97 9.64 -14.62 12.03
C PRO A 97 9.22 -15.77 11.11
N GLY A 98 9.92 -16.92 11.18
CA GLY A 98 9.67 -18.04 10.27
C GLY A 98 8.24 -18.58 10.31
N VAL A 99 7.56 -18.45 11.46
CA VAL A 99 6.14 -18.80 11.61
C VAL A 99 5.22 -17.87 10.81
N ILE A 100 5.54 -16.58 10.70
CA ILE A 100 4.78 -15.59 9.91
C ILE A 100 5.07 -15.79 8.43
N LEU A 101 6.34 -15.95 8.05
CA LEU A 101 6.75 -16.22 6.67
C LEU A 101 5.97 -17.42 6.12
N ARG A 102 6.02 -18.55 6.82
CA ARG A 102 5.42 -19.81 6.36
C ARG A 102 3.90 -19.81 6.40
N ASN A 103 3.29 -19.31 7.48
CA ASN A 103 1.85 -19.51 7.72
C ASN A 103 0.97 -18.33 7.27
N ILE A 104 1.57 -17.19 6.92
CA ILE A 104 0.86 -16.01 6.40
C ILE A 104 1.38 -15.68 5.00
N MET A 105 2.65 -15.31 4.85
CA MET A 105 3.18 -14.80 3.57
C MET A 105 3.20 -15.87 2.46
N GLU A 106 3.55 -17.10 2.80
CA GLU A 106 3.59 -18.24 1.87
C GLU A 106 2.29 -19.07 1.87
N ASN A 107 1.23 -18.59 2.53
CA ASN A 107 -0.03 -19.32 2.66
C ASN A 107 -1.14 -18.72 1.78
N PRO A 108 -1.62 -19.44 0.74
CA PRO A 108 -2.65 -18.93 -0.17
C PRO A 108 -3.98 -18.59 0.52
N ALA A 109 -4.28 -19.16 1.68
CA ALA A 109 -5.48 -18.79 2.44
C ALA A 109 -5.46 -17.33 2.91
N TRP A 110 -4.27 -16.71 3.01
CA TRP A 110 -4.11 -15.31 3.40
C TRP A 110 -3.96 -14.36 2.21
N TYR A 111 -3.29 -14.76 1.12
CA TYR A 111 -2.96 -13.84 0.02
C TYR A 111 -3.86 -13.95 -1.22
N THR A 112 -4.75 -14.94 -1.32
CA THR A 112 -5.62 -15.08 -2.50
C THR A 112 -6.94 -14.29 -2.40
N ALA A 113 -7.41 -14.03 -1.17
CA ALA A 113 -8.58 -13.19 -0.94
C ALA A 113 -8.27 -11.72 -1.25
N TYR A 114 -9.31 -10.96 -1.63
CA TYR A 114 -9.19 -9.53 -1.90
C TYR A 114 -9.77 -8.68 -0.75
N THR A 115 -10.01 -7.40 -1.02
CA THR A 115 -10.63 -6.44 -0.10
C THR A 115 -11.83 -7.06 0.64
N PRO A 116 -11.95 -6.88 1.97
CA PRO A 116 -13.01 -7.47 2.79
C PRO A 116 -14.37 -6.78 2.61
N TYR A 117 -14.88 -6.71 1.37
CA TYR A 117 -16.19 -6.13 1.06
C TYR A 117 -17.34 -6.90 1.71
N GLN A 118 -17.23 -8.24 1.75
CA GLN A 118 -18.14 -9.13 2.45
C GLN A 118 -17.55 -9.40 3.85
N ALA A 119 -17.97 -8.62 4.84
CA ALA A 119 -17.32 -8.57 6.15
C ALA A 119 -17.51 -9.89 6.93
N GLU A 120 -18.65 -10.53 6.79
CA GLU A 120 -19.09 -11.75 7.48
C GLU A 120 -18.13 -12.91 7.23
N ILE A 121 -17.55 -12.99 6.03
CA ILE A 121 -16.58 -14.02 5.63
C ILE A 121 -15.13 -13.48 5.61
N ALA A 122 -14.89 -12.37 6.28
CA ALA A 122 -13.60 -11.69 6.29
C ALA A 122 -13.09 -11.28 7.69
N GLN A 123 -13.78 -11.71 8.75
CA GLN A 123 -13.46 -11.29 10.13
C GLN A 123 -11.99 -11.52 10.51
N GLY A 124 -11.37 -12.62 10.10
CA GLY A 124 -9.96 -12.91 10.44
C GLY A 124 -8.97 -11.85 9.94
N ARG A 125 -9.06 -11.42 8.67
CA ARG A 125 -8.18 -10.36 8.14
C ARG A 125 -8.60 -8.97 8.61
N LEU A 126 -9.89 -8.74 8.85
CA LEU A 126 -10.37 -7.50 9.47
C LEU A 126 -9.79 -7.34 10.88
N GLU A 127 -9.71 -8.40 11.65
CA GLU A 127 -9.09 -8.39 13.00
C GLU A 127 -7.59 -8.13 12.92
N ALA A 128 -6.88 -8.77 12.00
CA ALA A 128 -5.45 -8.49 11.78
C ALA A 128 -5.19 -7.03 11.40
N LEU A 129 -6.05 -6.42 10.58
CA LEU A 129 -5.96 -5.00 10.21
C LEU A 129 -6.35 -4.06 11.36
N LEU A 130 -7.31 -4.46 12.20
CA LEU A 130 -7.60 -3.73 13.43
C LEU A 130 -6.41 -3.77 14.39
N ASN A 131 -5.74 -4.92 14.52
CA ASN A 131 -4.51 -5.04 15.32
C ASN A 131 -3.39 -4.14 14.78
N PHE A 132 -3.23 -4.06 13.46
CA PHE A 132 -2.31 -3.11 12.83
C PHE A 132 -2.65 -1.66 13.20
N GLN A 133 -3.92 -1.26 13.08
CA GLN A 133 -4.37 0.07 13.50
C GLN A 133 -4.06 0.34 14.98
N THR A 134 -4.33 -0.62 15.87
CA THR A 134 -4.06 -0.49 17.30
C THR A 134 -2.58 -0.30 17.58
N VAL A 135 -1.70 -1.10 16.96
CA VAL A 135 -0.24 -0.95 17.11
C VAL A 135 0.22 0.44 16.67
N VAL A 136 -0.31 0.95 15.55
CA VAL A 136 0.01 2.29 15.07
C VAL A 136 -0.51 3.36 16.03
N ILE A 137 -1.75 3.25 16.51
CA ILE A 137 -2.36 4.16 17.49
C ILE A 137 -1.51 4.22 18.76
N ASP A 138 -1.17 3.06 19.33
CA ASP A 138 -0.42 2.95 20.59
C ASP A 138 0.99 3.53 20.44
N LEU A 139 1.70 3.22 19.34
CA LEU A 139 3.07 3.67 19.14
C LEU A 139 3.18 5.13 18.68
N THR A 140 2.16 5.68 18.02
CA THR A 140 2.19 7.08 17.58
C THR A 140 1.56 8.05 18.58
N GLY A 141 0.81 7.54 19.56
CA GLY A 141 0.06 8.36 20.51
C GLY A 141 -1.13 9.10 19.88
N LEU A 142 -1.56 8.70 18.67
CA LEU A 142 -2.66 9.33 17.94
C LEU A 142 -3.90 8.44 17.92
N PRO A 143 -5.12 8.99 18.05
CA PRO A 143 -6.32 8.21 18.37
C PRO A 143 -6.93 7.41 17.22
N ILE A 144 -6.54 7.65 15.96
CA ILE A 144 -7.07 6.90 14.81
C ILE A 144 -5.98 6.64 13.76
N ALA A 145 -6.00 5.44 13.16
CA ALA A 145 -5.15 5.05 12.04
C ALA A 145 -5.94 4.34 10.93
N ASN A 146 -5.44 4.36 9.69
CA ASN A 146 -5.98 3.51 8.61
C ASN A 146 -5.44 2.08 8.65
N ALA A 147 -6.03 1.26 7.78
CA ALA A 147 -5.58 -0.08 7.43
C ALA A 147 -4.53 -0.06 6.30
N SER A 148 -3.55 0.86 6.41
CA SER A 148 -2.38 1.09 5.55
C SER A 148 -2.50 2.02 4.32
N LEU A 149 -1.33 2.45 3.85
CA LEU A 149 -1.04 3.12 2.57
C LEU A 149 0.13 2.43 1.85
N LEU A 150 0.50 2.94 0.68
CA LEU A 150 1.42 2.28 -0.26
C LEU A 150 2.88 2.30 0.16
N ASP A 151 3.39 3.45 0.60
CA ASP A 151 4.75 3.65 1.10
C ASP A 151 4.83 4.97 1.91
N GLU A 152 5.97 5.22 2.57
CA GLU A 152 6.14 6.40 3.42
C GLU A 152 6.00 7.73 2.65
N GLY A 153 6.58 7.82 1.44
CA GLY A 153 6.52 9.05 0.64
C GLY A 153 5.10 9.39 0.23
N THR A 154 4.33 8.41 -0.22
CA THR A 154 2.92 8.58 -0.55
C THR A 154 2.07 8.85 0.68
N ALA A 155 2.36 8.24 1.83
CA ALA A 155 1.69 8.55 3.09
C ALA A 155 1.93 10.01 3.53
N ALA A 156 3.15 10.51 3.40
CA ALA A 156 3.49 11.91 3.67
C ALA A 156 2.76 12.88 2.71
N ALA A 157 2.66 12.53 1.42
CA ALA A 157 1.90 13.33 0.46
C ALA A 157 0.40 13.35 0.76
N GLU A 158 -0.17 12.23 1.22
CA GLU A 158 -1.57 12.20 1.68
C GLU A 158 -1.78 13.03 2.95
N ALA A 159 -0.76 13.16 3.82
CA ALA A 159 -0.83 14.00 5.00
C ALA A 159 -0.85 15.49 4.62
N MET A 160 -0.02 15.88 3.65
CA MET A 160 -0.09 17.21 3.04
C MET A 160 -1.49 17.48 2.46
N TYR A 161 -2.10 16.51 1.77
CA TYR A 161 -3.46 16.68 1.23
C TYR A 161 -4.54 16.77 2.31
N LEU A 162 -4.43 16.01 3.40
CA LEU A 162 -5.32 16.14 4.54
C LEU A 162 -5.19 17.55 5.16
N ALA A 163 -3.97 18.03 5.36
CA ALA A 163 -3.71 19.39 5.85
C ALA A 163 -4.25 20.47 4.89
N LEU A 164 -4.05 20.31 3.58
CA LEU A 164 -4.60 21.22 2.57
C LEU A 164 -6.15 21.21 2.59
N ALA A 165 -6.78 20.05 2.72
CA ALA A 165 -8.25 19.95 2.73
C ALA A 165 -8.90 20.54 3.99
N THR A 166 -8.16 20.66 5.09
CA THR A 166 -8.66 21.09 6.40
C THR A 166 -8.26 22.51 6.74
N LYS A 167 -7.06 22.92 6.33
CA LYS A 167 -6.48 24.24 6.62
C LYS A 167 -6.24 25.04 5.33
N GLY A 168 -5.97 24.42 4.20
CA GLY A 168 -5.65 25.16 2.97
C GLY A 168 -6.74 26.09 2.45
N SER A 169 -6.33 27.09 1.68
CA SER A 169 -7.19 27.98 0.89
C SER A 169 -6.42 28.52 -0.32
N GLU A 170 -7.05 29.35 -1.16
CA GLU A 170 -6.36 30.01 -2.28
C GLU A 170 -5.18 30.87 -1.84
N THR A 171 -5.25 31.48 -0.65
CA THR A 171 -4.18 32.31 -0.07
C THR A 171 -3.31 31.54 0.93
N ARG A 172 -3.73 30.35 1.35
CA ARG A 172 -3.03 29.50 2.32
C ARG A 172 -2.65 28.19 1.67
N ASN A 173 -1.59 28.25 0.85
CA ASN A 173 -1.19 27.19 -0.08
C ASN A 173 0.29 26.77 0.07
N THR A 174 0.97 27.18 1.15
CA THR A 174 2.36 26.82 1.45
C THR A 174 2.45 25.63 2.40
N PHE A 175 3.26 24.64 2.04
CA PHE A 175 3.61 23.48 2.88
C PHE A 175 5.12 23.46 3.15
N LEU A 176 5.51 23.39 4.42
CA LEU A 176 6.91 23.34 4.82
C LEU A 176 7.38 21.89 4.95
N ILE A 177 8.59 21.59 4.49
CA ILE A 177 9.18 20.26 4.62
C ILE A 177 10.56 20.39 5.25
N ALA A 178 10.83 19.59 6.28
CA ALA A 178 12.13 19.55 6.90
C ALA A 178 13.17 18.97 5.92
N SER A 179 14.31 19.64 5.79
CA SER A 179 15.43 19.21 4.93
C SER A 179 16.01 17.86 5.34
N ASP A 180 15.79 17.43 6.58
CA ASP A 180 16.21 16.14 7.13
C ASP A 180 15.15 15.03 7.01
N CYS A 181 14.05 15.27 6.29
CA CYS A 181 13.21 14.17 5.80
C CYS A 181 13.98 13.29 4.81
N HIS A 182 13.55 12.03 4.66
CA HIS A 182 14.17 11.16 3.66
C HIS A 182 14.03 11.77 2.25
N PRO A 183 15.08 11.75 1.41
CA PRO A 183 15.10 12.46 0.14
C PRO A 183 14.01 11.98 -0.82
N GLN A 184 13.68 10.68 -0.82
CA GLN A 184 12.58 10.14 -1.61
C GLN A 184 11.20 10.57 -1.08
N THR A 185 11.06 10.81 0.23
CA THR A 185 9.82 11.33 0.83
C THR A 185 9.61 12.77 0.36
N ILE A 186 10.65 13.62 0.44
CA ILE A 186 10.61 15.01 -0.08
C ILE A 186 10.20 15.01 -1.55
N ALA A 187 10.89 14.22 -2.40
CA ALA A 187 10.62 14.18 -3.83
C ALA A 187 9.18 13.75 -4.17
N VAL A 188 8.61 12.79 -3.45
CA VAL A 188 7.21 12.37 -3.66
C VAL A 188 6.23 13.45 -3.23
N VAL A 189 6.47 14.14 -2.10
CA VAL A 189 5.62 15.23 -1.64
C VAL A 189 5.67 16.41 -2.60
N GLU A 190 6.86 16.81 -3.07
CA GLU A 190 7.04 17.87 -4.07
C GLU A 190 6.30 17.56 -5.38
N ALA A 191 6.46 16.35 -5.93
CA ALA A 191 5.78 15.96 -7.16
C ALA A 191 4.24 15.96 -7.00
N ARG A 192 3.74 15.59 -5.82
CA ARG A 192 2.30 15.63 -5.50
C ARG A 192 1.80 17.05 -5.29
N ALA A 193 2.60 17.91 -4.67
CA ALA A 193 2.30 19.32 -4.49
C ALA A 193 2.19 20.05 -5.82
N GLU A 194 3.14 19.82 -6.75
CA GLU A 194 3.14 20.39 -8.10
C GLU A 194 1.83 20.05 -8.82
N ALA A 195 1.42 18.79 -8.80
CA ALA A 195 0.18 18.34 -9.43
C ALA A 195 -1.10 18.99 -8.86
N ARG A 196 -1.02 19.63 -7.68
CA ARG A 196 -2.12 20.32 -7.01
C ARG A 196 -1.93 21.84 -6.91
N GLY A 197 -0.84 22.38 -7.44
CA GLY A 197 -0.51 23.81 -7.33
C GLY A 197 -0.21 24.26 -5.90
N VAL A 198 0.30 23.36 -5.05
CA VAL A 198 0.76 23.66 -3.69
C VAL A 198 2.20 24.17 -3.75
N GLN A 199 2.50 25.23 -3.02
CA GLN A 199 3.87 25.72 -2.86
C GLN A 199 4.56 24.90 -1.76
N VAL A 200 5.73 24.35 -2.06
CA VAL A 200 6.56 23.63 -1.08
C VAL A 200 7.80 24.45 -0.78
N ILE A 201 8.16 24.53 0.50
CA ILE A 201 9.43 25.11 0.96
C ILE A 201 10.16 24.04 1.77
N VAL A 202 11.31 23.60 1.27
CA VAL A 202 12.22 22.69 1.98
C VAL A 202 13.26 23.51 2.73
N ALA A 203 13.35 23.36 4.05
CA ALA A 203 14.30 24.09 4.89
C ALA A 203 14.62 23.34 6.19
N GLU A 204 15.65 23.78 6.91
CA GLU A 204 15.90 23.30 8.27
C GLU A 204 14.72 23.66 9.19
N PRO A 205 14.26 22.77 10.08
CA PRO A 205 13.12 23.04 10.96
C PRO A 205 13.25 24.34 11.77
N THR A 206 14.46 24.69 12.21
CA THR A 206 14.75 25.92 12.96
C THR A 206 14.59 27.20 12.14
N GLN A 207 14.47 27.09 10.81
CA GLN A 207 14.31 28.21 9.88
C GLN A 207 12.86 28.35 9.38
N PHE A 208 11.94 27.52 9.87
CA PHE A 208 10.54 27.62 9.50
C PHE A 208 9.95 28.97 9.92
N VAL A 209 9.27 29.61 8.98
CA VAL A 209 8.52 30.84 9.20
C VAL A 209 7.05 30.51 8.99
N PHE A 210 6.26 30.69 10.05
CA PHE A 210 4.82 30.45 10.01
C PHE A 210 4.08 31.76 9.75
N ASP A 211 3.92 32.10 8.47
CA ASP A 211 3.07 33.21 8.02
C ASP A 211 1.64 32.73 7.70
N GLU A 212 0.77 33.64 7.29
CA GLU A 212 -0.62 33.36 6.97
C GLU A 212 -0.83 32.44 5.75
N THR A 213 0.23 32.15 4.98
CA THR A 213 0.18 31.29 3.79
C THR A 213 0.40 29.81 4.12
N VAL A 214 0.97 29.51 5.29
CA VAL A 214 1.31 28.14 5.69
C VAL A 214 0.08 27.39 6.20
N PHE A 215 -0.22 26.23 5.61
CA PHE A 215 -1.30 25.35 6.08
C PHE A 215 -0.82 24.12 6.83
N GLY A 216 0.46 23.77 6.72
CA GLY A 216 1.01 22.59 7.36
C GLY A 216 2.51 22.42 7.12
N LEU A 217 3.07 21.45 7.82
CA LEU A 217 4.47 21.07 7.73
C LEU A 217 4.68 19.55 7.82
N LEU A 218 5.80 19.08 7.30
CA LEU A 218 6.31 17.72 7.43
C LEU A 218 7.68 17.73 8.13
N LEU A 219 7.77 16.97 9.22
CA LEU A 219 9.00 16.69 9.97
C LEU A 219 9.37 15.21 9.85
N GLN A 220 10.61 14.86 10.15
CA GLN A 220 11.03 13.47 10.36
C GLN A 220 11.50 13.26 11.80
N TYR A 221 11.14 12.12 12.40
CA TYR A 221 11.48 11.78 13.78
C TYR A 221 11.71 10.27 13.96
N PRO A 222 12.95 9.77 14.11
CA PRO A 222 14.22 10.50 13.99
C PRO A 222 14.47 11.05 12.57
N GLY A 223 15.31 12.08 12.45
CA GLY A 223 15.75 12.65 11.18
C GLY A 223 16.47 11.64 10.29
N THR A 224 16.60 11.94 8.99
CA THR A 224 17.26 11.05 8.01
C THR A 224 18.74 10.78 8.32
N ASP A 225 19.36 11.65 9.10
CA ASP A 225 20.72 11.55 9.62
C ASP A 225 20.81 10.81 10.97
N GLY A 226 19.66 10.46 11.55
CA GLY A 226 19.51 9.78 12.84
C GLY A 226 19.29 10.72 14.03
N ALA A 227 19.17 12.04 13.84
CA ALA A 227 18.95 12.98 14.93
C ALA A 227 17.59 12.79 15.61
N VAL A 228 17.57 12.91 16.94
CA VAL A 228 16.35 12.93 17.75
C VAL A 228 16.19 14.33 18.32
N VAL A 229 15.21 15.07 17.83
CA VAL A 229 14.97 16.49 18.15
C VAL A 229 13.67 16.62 18.94
N ASP A 230 13.63 17.58 19.87
CA ASP A 230 12.39 17.95 20.55
C ASP A 230 11.65 19.01 19.72
N TYR A 231 10.46 18.64 19.22
CA TYR A 231 9.64 19.49 18.34
C TYR A 231 8.48 20.17 19.05
N ARG A 232 8.38 20.12 20.39
CA ARG A 232 7.24 20.73 21.15
C ARG A 232 7.03 22.21 20.83
N GLU A 233 8.08 23.03 20.94
CA GLU A 233 8.00 24.47 20.66
C GLU A 233 7.63 24.77 19.19
N LEU A 234 8.11 23.93 18.26
CA LEU A 234 7.78 24.05 16.85
C LEU A 234 6.30 23.70 16.59
N CYS A 235 5.76 22.70 17.29
CA CYS A 235 4.34 22.35 17.21
C CYS A 235 3.47 23.48 17.74
N GLU A 236 3.82 24.06 18.90
CA GLU A 236 3.13 25.22 19.46
C GLU A 236 3.09 26.39 18.47
N SER A 237 4.24 26.73 17.88
CA SER A 237 4.36 27.80 16.88
C SER A 237 3.51 27.54 15.63
N ALA A 238 3.50 26.29 15.13
CA ALA A 238 2.67 25.90 13.98
C ALA A 238 1.17 26.00 14.30
N HIS A 239 0.76 25.61 15.51
CA HIS A 239 -0.63 25.65 15.94
C HIS A 239 -1.13 27.08 16.17
N GLU A 240 -0.29 27.98 16.68
CA GLU A 240 -0.61 29.42 16.77
C GLU A 240 -0.88 30.02 15.39
N ALA A 241 -0.17 29.56 14.36
CA ALA A 241 -0.42 29.93 12.95
C ALA A 241 -1.52 29.10 12.26
N ASN A 242 -2.23 28.24 13.00
CA ASN A 242 -3.30 27.37 12.51
C ASN A 242 -2.85 26.42 11.36
N ALA A 243 -1.60 25.95 11.41
CA ALA A 243 -1.02 24.94 10.52
C ALA A 243 -1.01 23.54 11.17
N LEU A 244 -1.10 22.47 10.38
CA LEU A 244 -1.02 21.09 10.89
C LEU A 244 0.40 20.53 10.85
N VAL A 245 0.82 19.87 11.93
CA VAL A 245 2.10 19.20 12.07
C VAL A 245 1.99 17.74 11.64
N THR A 246 2.68 17.36 10.57
CA THR A 246 2.86 15.97 10.14
C THR A 246 4.26 15.49 10.48
N VAL A 247 4.37 14.24 10.93
CA VAL A 247 5.64 13.63 11.32
C VAL A 247 5.80 12.28 10.63
N ALA A 248 6.80 12.15 9.78
CA ALA A 248 7.28 10.87 9.28
C ALA A 248 8.18 10.22 10.36
N THR A 249 7.89 9.00 10.76
CA THR A 249 8.50 8.37 11.94
C THR A 249 8.68 6.86 11.79
N ASP A 250 9.38 6.25 12.74
CA ASP A 250 9.77 4.84 12.74
C ASP A 250 9.13 4.12 13.94
N LEU A 251 8.26 3.14 13.67
CA LEU A 251 7.53 2.42 14.73
C LEU A 251 8.46 1.73 15.75
N LEU A 252 9.65 1.28 15.34
CA LEU A 252 10.59 0.64 16.27
C LEU A 252 11.29 1.67 17.16
N ALA A 253 11.61 2.85 16.62
CA ALA A 253 12.14 3.95 17.40
C ALA A 253 11.13 4.41 18.47
N LEU A 254 9.84 4.46 18.13
CA LEU A 254 8.76 4.83 19.04
C LEU A 254 8.49 3.81 20.15
N CYS A 255 9.09 2.62 20.12
CA CYS A 255 9.11 1.75 21.29
C CYS A 255 9.93 2.32 22.47
N LEU A 256 10.79 3.31 22.21
CA LEU A 256 11.67 3.93 23.21
C LEU A 256 11.51 5.44 23.32
N LEU A 257 11.18 6.11 22.20
CA LEU A 257 11.05 7.55 22.12
C LEU A 257 9.64 8.02 22.49
N THR A 258 9.54 9.25 23.01
CA THR A 258 8.24 9.89 23.22
C THR A 258 7.52 10.04 21.88
N PRO A 259 6.30 9.49 21.73
CA PRO A 259 5.64 9.42 20.43
C PRO A 259 5.05 10.76 19.98
N PRO A 260 4.87 10.96 18.66
CA PRO A 260 4.40 12.23 18.09
C PRO A 260 3.16 12.85 18.73
N GLY A 261 2.16 12.03 19.04
CA GLY A 261 0.92 12.50 19.65
C GLY A 261 1.10 13.13 21.03
N GLU A 262 2.14 12.76 21.78
CA GLU A 262 2.39 13.29 23.12
C GLU A 262 3.03 14.69 23.12
N TRP A 263 3.72 15.07 22.04
CA TRP A 263 4.35 16.39 21.93
C TRP A 263 3.66 17.33 20.94
N GLY A 264 2.48 16.94 20.44
CA GLY A 264 1.58 17.85 19.74
C GLY A 264 1.40 17.59 18.25
N ALA A 265 2.01 16.55 17.67
CA ALA A 265 1.78 16.23 16.27
C ALA A 265 0.29 15.99 15.96
N ASP A 266 -0.16 16.39 14.77
CA ASP A 266 -1.53 16.18 14.31
C ASP A 266 -1.67 14.89 13.52
N ILE A 267 -0.62 14.54 12.77
CA ILE A 267 -0.55 13.41 11.85
C ILE A 267 0.81 12.71 12.03
N ALA A 268 0.81 11.38 12.09
CA ALA A 268 2.02 10.56 12.04
C ALA A 268 1.94 9.57 10.88
N VAL A 269 3.01 9.49 10.09
CA VAL A 269 3.14 8.59 8.93
C VAL A 269 4.47 7.86 8.98
N GLY A 270 4.62 6.80 8.20
CA GLY A 270 5.89 6.10 8.08
C GLY A 270 5.73 4.71 7.50
N ASN A 271 6.81 3.94 7.52
CA ASN A 271 6.84 2.58 6.99
C ASN A 271 6.82 1.53 8.12
N SER A 272 5.94 0.52 8.03
CA SER A 272 5.94 -0.61 8.97
C SER A 272 6.93 -1.73 8.60
N GLN A 273 7.75 -1.55 7.55
CA GLN A 273 8.64 -2.57 6.99
C GLN A 273 9.46 -3.32 8.03
N ARG A 274 10.11 -2.58 8.94
CA ARG A 274 11.05 -3.19 9.90
C ARG A 274 10.38 -4.02 11.00
N PHE A 275 9.04 -4.02 11.07
CA PHE A 275 8.25 -4.97 11.86
C PHE A 275 8.10 -6.32 11.13
N GLY A 276 9.24 -6.90 10.76
CA GLY A 276 9.33 -8.27 10.24
C GLY A 276 9.01 -8.46 8.76
N VAL A 277 8.91 -7.40 7.93
CA VAL A 277 8.71 -7.53 6.48
C VAL A 277 10.06 -7.41 5.75
N PRO A 278 10.42 -8.33 4.82
CA PRO A 278 11.69 -8.23 4.08
C PRO A 278 11.84 -6.90 3.32
N MET A 279 13.07 -6.40 3.17
CA MET A 279 13.32 -5.14 2.43
C MET A 279 12.80 -5.15 0.99
N GLY A 280 12.68 -6.34 0.36
CA GLY A 280 11.97 -6.50 -0.92
C GLY A 280 12.54 -5.69 -2.09
N PHE A 281 13.76 -5.16 -1.98
CA PHE A 281 14.33 -4.21 -2.94
C PHE A 281 13.39 -3.01 -3.22
N GLY A 282 12.65 -2.57 -2.19
CA GLY A 282 11.73 -1.44 -2.23
C GLY A 282 10.31 -1.75 -1.73
N GLY A 283 9.87 -3.00 -1.74
CA GLY A 283 8.52 -3.34 -1.32
C GLY A 283 8.09 -4.79 -1.59
N PRO A 284 6.83 -5.14 -1.30
CA PRO A 284 5.77 -4.27 -0.77
C PRO A 284 5.84 -4.10 0.76
N HIS A 285 5.55 -2.90 1.25
CA HIS A 285 5.47 -2.61 2.69
C HIS A 285 4.22 -1.77 2.99
N ALA A 286 3.56 -2.05 4.11
CA ALA A 286 2.44 -1.24 4.56
C ALA A 286 2.97 0.06 5.18
N ALA A 287 2.65 1.20 4.58
CA ALA A 287 2.81 2.47 5.27
C ALA A 287 1.69 2.66 6.27
N PHE A 288 1.98 3.28 7.41
CA PHE A 288 0.97 3.67 8.39
C PHE A 288 0.61 5.15 8.25
N PHE A 289 -0.61 5.48 8.65
CA PHE A 289 -1.10 6.84 8.73
C PHE A 289 -2.03 6.96 9.94
N ALA A 290 -1.67 7.81 10.89
CA ALA A 290 -2.46 8.11 12.08
C ALA A 290 -2.68 9.61 12.23
N THR A 291 -3.77 10.01 12.88
CA THR A 291 -4.13 11.43 13.05
C THR A 291 -5.05 11.63 14.25
N ARG A 292 -5.35 12.88 14.60
CA ARG A 292 -6.42 13.25 15.55
C ARG A 292 -7.82 12.83 15.07
N ASP A 293 -8.73 12.49 16.00
CA ASP A 293 -10.08 11.99 15.70
C ASP A 293 -10.92 12.98 14.87
N GLU A 294 -10.73 14.28 15.08
CA GLU A 294 -11.44 15.34 14.35
C GLU A 294 -11.22 15.28 12.82
N TYR A 295 -10.08 14.74 12.38
CA TYR A 295 -9.72 14.62 10.97
C TYR A 295 -10.14 13.29 10.32
N LYS A 296 -10.82 12.38 11.04
CA LYS A 296 -11.20 11.05 10.54
C LYS A 296 -12.02 11.06 9.24
N ARG A 297 -12.75 12.15 8.96
CA ARG A 297 -13.51 12.32 7.71
C ARG A 297 -12.64 12.64 6.49
N HIS A 298 -11.39 13.04 6.71
CA HIS A 298 -10.40 13.34 5.68
C HIS A 298 -9.33 12.25 5.53
N LEU A 299 -9.36 11.23 6.39
CA LEU A 299 -8.38 10.15 6.39
C LEU A 299 -8.34 9.40 5.03
N PRO A 300 -7.16 9.14 4.44
CA PRO A 300 -7.04 8.36 3.22
C PRO A 300 -7.17 6.85 3.49
N GLY A 301 -7.67 6.12 2.48
CA GLY A 301 -7.74 4.67 2.55
C GLY A 301 -8.79 4.10 3.50
N ARG A 302 -8.68 2.80 3.77
CA ARG A 302 -9.64 2.00 4.52
C ARG A 302 -9.43 2.15 6.01
N ILE A 303 -10.49 2.06 6.79
CA ILE A 303 -10.44 2.01 8.25
C ILE A 303 -11.29 0.82 8.69
N ILE A 304 -10.76 -0.03 9.55
CA ILE A 304 -11.53 -1.09 10.21
C ILE A 304 -12.14 -0.53 11.48
N GLY A 305 -13.44 -0.74 11.64
CA GLY A 305 -14.20 -0.32 12.81
C GLY A 305 -14.97 -1.48 13.42
N LEU A 306 -15.13 -1.41 14.74
CA LEU A 306 -16.01 -2.28 15.49
C LEU A 306 -17.48 -1.89 15.28
N SER A 307 -18.33 -2.88 15.06
CA SER A 307 -19.77 -2.77 14.86
C SER A 307 -20.47 -3.92 15.61
N ARG A 308 -21.76 -4.11 15.34
CA ARG A 308 -22.54 -5.28 15.80
C ARG A 308 -23.20 -6.00 14.63
N ASP A 309 -23.34 -7.31 14.74
CA ASP A 309 -24.11 -8.13 13.81
C ASP A 309 -25.63 -8.11 14.12
N SER A 310 -26.42 -8.90 13.37
CA SER A 310 -27.87 -9.01 13.57
C SER A 310 -28.29 -9.62 14.90
N GLU A 311 -27.39 -10.34 15.58
CA GLU A 311 -27.62 -10.92 16.92
C GLU A 311 -27.10 -10.00 18.03
N GLY A 312 -26.57 -8.82 17.67
CA GLY A 312 -26.01 -7.84 18.61
C GLY A 312 -24.59 -8.16 19.07
N LYS A 313 -23.92 -9.17 18.49
CA LYS A 313 -22.54 -9.56 18.84
C LYS A 313 -21.53 -8.59 18.21
N PRO A 314 -20.38 -8.33 18.85
CA PRO A 314 -19.30 -7.55 18.27
C PRO A 314 -18.83 -8.14 16.93
N ALA A 315 -18.72 -7.30 15.89
CA ALA A 315 -18.26 -7.71 14.56
C ALA A 315 -17.49 -6.57 13.88
N LEU A 316 -16.49 -6.89 13.07
CA LEU A 316 -15.64 -5.91 12.38
C LEU A 316 -16.14 -5.63 10.97
N ARG A 317 -15.92 -4.41 10.49
CA ARG A 317 -16.19 -4.03 9.09
C ARG A 317 -15.32 -2.85 8.66
N MET A 318 -15.28 -2.59 7.35
CA MET A 318 -14.79 -1.30 6.87
C MET A 318 -15.76 -0.18 7.28
N ALA A 319 -15.21 0.87 7.87
CA ALA A 319 -15.91 2.02 8.42
C ALA A 319 -15.68 3.29 7.59
N LEU A 320 -16.66 4.21 7.62
CA LEU A 320 -16.60 5.50 6.95
C LEU A 320 -16.25 5.39 5.44
N GLN A 321 -16.78 4.38 4.75
CA GLN A 321 -16.44 4.06 3.36
C GLN A 321 -16.84 5.17 2.37
N THR A 322 -17.72 6.10 2.78
CA THR A 322 -18.08 7.27 1.97
C THR A 322 -16.88 8.16 1.68
N ARG A 323 -15.74 8.02 2.38
CA ARG A 323 -14.50 8.74 2.04
C ARG A 323 -13.82 8.21 0.78
N GLU A 324 -14.06 6.94 0.42
CA GLU A 324 -13.28 6.21 -0.58
C GLU A 324 -13.77 6.44 -2.02
N GLN A 325 -12.87 6.21 -2.98
CA GLN A 325 -13.09 6.45 -4.42
C GLN A 325 -14.32 5.74 -5.01
N HIS A 326 -14.67 4.55 -4.50
CA HIS A 326 -15.79 3.76 -5.05
C HIS A 326 -17.16 4.38 -4.74
N ILE A 327 -17.24 5.31 -3.77
CA ILE A 327 -18.45 6.06 -3.44
C ILE A 327 -18.34 7.51 -3.90
N ARG A 328 -17.25 8.21 -3.55
CA ARG A 328 -17.13 9.65 -3.80
C ARG A 328 -16.35 10.03 -5.06
N ARG A 329 -15.73 9.07 -5.74
CA ARG A 329 -14.99 9.27 -7.00
C ARG A 329 -14.00 10.44 -6.87
N GLU A 330 -14.14 11.48 -7.68
CA GLU A 330 -13.29 12.67 -7.66
C GLU A 330 -13.37 13.49 -6.35
N LYS A 331 -14.42 13.29 -5.54
CA LYS A 331 -14.59 13.95 -4.23
C LYS A 331 -14.13 13.07 -3.05
N ALA A 332 -13.48 11.93 -3.34
CA ALA A 332 -12.90 11.08 -2.32
C ALA A 332 -11.71 11.76 -1.65
N THR A 333 -11.31 11.25 -0.47
CA THR A 333 -10.15 11.78 0.26
C THR A 333 -8.83 11.45 -0.43
N SER A 334 -8.77 10.34 -1.16
CA SER A 334 -7.63 9.88 -1.95
C SER A 334 -8.11 8.99 -3.10
N ASN A 335 -7.25 8.76 -4.09
CA ASN A 335 -7.47 7.79 -5.17
C ASN A 335 -7.05 6.36 -4.81
N VAL A 336 -6.48 6.12 -3.61
CA VAL A 336 -6.05 4.80 -3.16
C VAL A 336 -7.21 3.79 -3.17
N CYS A 337 -6.93 2.55 -3.59
CA CYS A 337 -7.91 1.47 -3.67
C CYS A 337 -7.35 0.14 -3.16
N THR A 338 -6.36 -0.42 -3.87
CA THR A 338 -5.53 -1.53 -3.37
C THR A 338 -4.50 -0.95 -2.43
N ALA A 339 -4.43 -1.52 -1.23
CA ALA A 339 -3.46 -1.29 -0.17
C ALA A 339 -3.41 -2.57 0.66
#